data_AF-A0A7X5X9U0-F1
#
_entry.id   AF-A0A7X5X9U0-F1
#
_cell.length_a   1.000
_cell.length_b   1.000
_cell.length_c   1.000
_cell.angle_alpha   90.00
_cell.angle_beta   90.00
_cell.angle_gamma   90.00
#
_symmetry.space_group_name_H-M   'P 1'
#
loop_
_entity.id
_entity.type
_entity.pdbx_description
1 polymer ?
#
loop_
_entity_poly.entity_id
_entity_poly.type
_entity_poly.pdbx_seq_one_letter_code
_entity_poly.pdbx_strand_id
1 'polypeptide(L)'
;MPNVADKGTPEEIYRHLLVRSGLLREPSVGAVDFVHRTFQDYLGAKAAVEALDFELLVSHAHLDQWEDVIRMAVAHARPDGRTRILTSLLNRSDASPDYSHRLRLLAAACLEHATELDPQVRSAVQRSAADLIPPRSSEQAHVLADAGPVVLELLSEMQGLSDDEAYFTVMCAVRIGTDAAIPVLAQYRDLSDKRLQ
;
A
#
# COMPACT_ATOMS: atom_id res chain seq x y z
N MET A 1 15.29 5.58 -23.47
CA MET A 1 14.45 4.53 -24.09
C MET A 1 14.57 4.60 -25.62
N PRO A 2 15.42 3.79 -26.26
CA PRO A 2 15.66 3.88 -27.71
C PRO A 2 14.41 3.55 -28.56
N ASN A 3 13.50 2.70 -28.08
CA ASN A 3 12.31 2.27 -28.84
C ASN A 3 11.16 3.31 -28.87
N VAL A 4 11.25 4.39 -28.09
CA VAL A 4 10.23 5.47 -28.05
C VAL A 4 10.55 6.55 -29.09
N ALA A 5 11.84 6.79 -29.36
CA ALA A 5 12.29 7.74 -30.36
C ALA A 5 11.81 7.37 -31.78
N ASP A 6 11.65 6.08 -32.05
CA ASP A 6 11.14 5.56 -33.32
C ASP A 6 9.61 5.71 -33.47
N LYS A 7 8.89 6.10 -32.41
CA LYS A 7 7.42 6.23 -32.41
C LYS A 7 6.89 7.61 -32.79
N GLY A 8 7.77 8.60 -32.94
CA GLY A 8 7.42 9.97 -33.30
C GLY A 8 8.26 11.00 -32.52
N THR A 9 8.09 12.25 -32.90
CA THR A 9 8.71 13.39 -32.19
C THR A 9 8.13 13.54 -30.77
N PRO A 10 8.85 14.18 -29.83
CA PRO A 10 8.32 14.47 -28.49
C PRO A 10 6.96 15.17 -28.53
N GLU A 11 6.76 16.12 -29.45
CA GLU A 11 5.51 16.86 -29.63
C GLU A 11 4.36 15.96 -30.10
N GLU A 12 4.64 15.01 -31.01
CA GLU A 12 3.64 14.04 -31.50
C GLU A 12 3.23 13.05 -30.40
N ILE A 13 4.20 12.55 -29.64
CA ILE A 13 3.95 11.66 -28.50
C ILE A 13 3.18 12.40 -27.41
N TYR A 14 3.59 13.62 -27.07
CA TYR A 14 2.89 14.47 -26.10
C TYR A 14 1.44 14.71 -26.50
N ARG A 15 1.20 15.14 -27.74
CA ARG A 15 -0.15 15.37 -28.26
C ARG A 15 -0.99 14.09 -28.25
N HIS A 16 -0.38 12.94 -28.54
CA HIS A 16 -1.07 11.65 -28.46
C HIS A 16 -1.49 11.32 -27.02
N LEU A 17 -0.60 11.50 -26.04
CA LEU A 17 -0.87 11.24 -24.63
C LEU A 17 -1.94 12.19 -24.04
N LEU A 18 -2.04 13.40 -24.57
CA LEU A 18 -2.98 14.43 -24.12
C LEU A 18 -4.36 14.28 -24.78
N VAL A 19 -4.41 14.06 -26.09
CA VAL A 19 -5.67 14.14 -26.87
C VAL A 19 -6.31 12.77 -27.08
N ARG A 20 -5.53 11.68 -27.07
CA ARG A 20 -6.03 10.36 -27.51
C ARG A 20 -5.96 9.25 -26.47
N SER A 21 -4.96 9.23 -25.58
CA SER A 21 -4.88 8.16 -24.57
C SER A 21 -5.68 8.45 -23.30
N GLY A 22 -6.02 9.72 -23.03
CA GLY A 22 -6.65 10.13 -21.77
C GLY A 22 -5.76 9.94 -20.54
N LEU A 23 -4.45 9.80 -20.75
CA LEU A 23 -3.49 9.56 -19.67
C LEU A 23 -3.03 10.86 -19.02
N LEU A 24 -2.70 11.86 -19.84
CA LEU A 24 -2.21 13.16 -19.41
C LEU A 24 -3.23 14.23 -19.74
N ARG A 25 -3.23 15.31 -18.96
CA ARG A 25 -3.98 16.54 -19.27
C ARG A 25 -3.09 17.76 -18.99
N GLU A 26 -3.47 18.88 -19.57
CA GLU A 26 -2.80 20.17 -19.39
C GLU A 26 -3.78 21.13 -18.70
N PRO A 27 -3.82 21.16 -17.36
CA PRO A 27 -4.77 22.00 -16.63
C PRO A 27 -4.46 23.49 -16.76
N SER A 28 -3.22 23.85 -17.08
CA SER A 28 -2.76 25.20 -17.39
C SER A 28 -1.59 25.14 -18.36
N VAL A 29 -1.37 26.22 -19.12
CA VAL A 29 -0.29 26.30 -20.12
C VAL A 29 1.06 25.89 -19.52
N GLY A 30 1.66 24.84 -20.07
CA GLY A 30 2.98 24.34 -19.67
C GLY A 30 3.00 23.47 -18.41
N ALA A 31 1.84 23.14 -17.82
CA ALA A 31 1.75 22.20 -16.70
C ALA A 31 1.09 20.90 -17.18
N VAL A 32 1.66 19.75 -16.81
CA VAL A 32 1.14 18.44 -17.18
C VAL A 32 0.94 17.61 -15.93
N ASP A 33 -0.24 17.00 -15.80
CA ASP A 33 -0.53 16.03 -14.76
C ASP A 33 -1.24 14.79 -15.34
N PHE A 34 -1.31 13.73 -14.54
CA PHE A 34 -2.09 12.55 -14.90
C PHE A 34 -3.57 12.84 -14.68
N VAL A 35 -4.41 12.33 -15.59
CA VAL A 35 -5.87 12.44 -15.45
C VAL A 35 -6.37 11.73 -14.19
N HIS A 36 -5.73 10.62 -13.81
CA HIS A 36 -6.04 9.89 -12.58
C HIS A 36 -4.77 9.48 -11.85
N ARG A 37 -4.78 9.61 -10.52
CA ARG A 37 -3.64 9.29 -9.65
C ARG A 37 -3.20 7.83 -9.76
N THR A 38 -4.14 6.88 -9.87
CA THR A 38 -3.82 5.45 -10.06
C THR A 38 -2.92 5.19 -11.27
N PHE A 39 -3.07 5.94 -12.36
CA PHE A 39 -2.17 5.80 -13.51
C PHE A 39 -0.77 6.31 -13.20
N GLN A 40 -0.67 7.43 -12.48
CA GLN A 40 0.60 7.95 -11.99
C GLN A 40 1.30 6.94 -11.09
N ASP A 41 0.58 6.37 -10.11
CA ASP A 41 1.14 5.43 -9.15
C ASP A 41 1.59 4.14 -9.84
N TYR A 42 0.78 3.60 -10.76
CA TYR A 42 1.10 2.42 -11.55
C TYR A 42 2.34 2.62 -12.42
N LEU A 43 2.40 3.72 -13.18
CA LEU A 43 3.53 4.00 -14.06
C LEU A 43 4.79 4.36 -13.28
N GLY A 44 4.66 5.08 -12.17
CA GLY A 44 5.75 5.39 -11.26
C GLY A 44 6.34 4.14 -10.63
N ALA A 45 5.49 3.23 -10.13
CA ALA A 45 5.89 1.94 -9.58
C ALA A 45 6.64 1.10 -10.62
N LYS A 46 6.06 0.97 -11.82
CA LYS A 46 6.68 0.24 -12.92
C LYS A 46 8.05 0.82 -13.30
N ALA A 47 8.15 2.15 -13.43
CA ALA A 47 9.40 2.81 -13.75
C ALA A 47 10.47 2.58 -12.67
N ALA A 48 10.12 2.69 -11.39
CA ALA A 48 11.05 2.44 -10.29
C ALA A 48 11.55 0.99 -10.28
N VAL A 49 10.67 0.01 -10.56
CA VAL A 49 11.04 -1.40 -10.67
C VAL A 49 11.96 -1.65 -11.87
N GLU A 50 11.65 -1.09 -13.03
CA GLU A 50 12.47 -1.22 -14.25
C GLU A 50 13.85 -0.58 -14.07
N ALA A 51 13.94 0.52 -13.31
CA ALA A 51 15.19 1.19 -12.97
C ALA A 51 15.96 0.52 -11.80
N LEU A 52 15.37 -0.46 -11.11
CA LEU A 52 15.87 -1.07 -9.88
C LEU A 52 16.05 -0.08 -8.70
N ASP A 53 15.29 1.02 -8.71
CA ASP A 53 15.31 2.09 -7.70
C ASP A 53 14.49 1.72 -6.46
N PHE A 54 14.76 0.55 -5.87
CA PHE A 54 14.02 0.09 -4.70
C PHE A 54 14.27 0.96 -3.46
N GLU A 55 15.43 1.60 -3.36
CA GLU A 55 15.74 2.53 -2.26
C GLU A 55 14.85 3.77 -2.29
N LEU A 56 14.46 4.24 -3.49
CA LEU A 56 13.49 5.33 -3.62
C LEU A 56 12.14 4.93 -3.03
N LEU A 57 11.66 3.72 -3.35
CA LEU A 57 10.41 3.19 -2.81
C LEU A 57 10.48 3.06 -1.29
N VAL A 58 11.55 2.43 -0.80
CA VAL A 58 11.73 2.14 0.62
C VAL A 58 11.89 3.42 1.42
N SER A 59 12.61 4.43 0.94
CA SER A 59 12.80 5.72 1.63
C SER A 59 11.49 6.51 1.78
N HIS A 60 10.52 6.34 0.88
CA HIS A 60 9.22 7.03 0.95
C HIS A 60 8.08 6.20 1.58
N ALA A 61 8.32 4.95 1.94
CA ALA A 61 7.30 4.00 2.44
C ALA A 61 6.52 4.44 3.70
N HIS A 62 7.11 5.28 4.53
CA HIS A 62 6.45 5.91 5.68
C HIS A 62 5.38 6.96 5.31
N LEU A 63 5.21 7.31 4.04
CA LEU A 63 4.23 8.29 3.58
C LEU A 63 3.01 7.59 2.99
N ASP A 64 1.81 7.96 3.45
CA ASP A 64 0.51 7.42 2.97
C ASP A 64 0.39 7.46 1.45
N GLN A 65 0.87 8.55 0.85
CA GLN A 65 0.78 8.79 -0.58
C GLN A 65 1.58 7.80 -1.45
N TRP A 66 2.52 7.06 -0.86
CA TRP A 66 3.38 6.07 -1.54
C TRP A 66 2.90 4.63 -1.39
N GLU A 67 1.85 4.41 -0.60
CA GLU A 67 1.31 3.08 -0.32
C GLU A 67 0.96 2.30 -1.59
N ASP A 68 0.12 2.88 -2.45
CA ASP A 68 -0.28 2.24 -3.72
C ASP A 68 0.90 2.07 -4.67
N VAL A 69 1.83 3.03 -4.72
CA VAL A 69 3.05 2.93 -5.52
C VAL A 69 3.88 1.71 -5.10
N ILE A 70 4.02 1.48 -3.79
CA ILE A 70 4.81 0.36 -3.27
C ILE A 70 4.10 -0.97 -3.49
N ARG A 71 2.79 -1.04 -3.25
CA ARG A 71 1.97 -2.24 -3.55
C ARG A 71 2.08 -2.62 -5.03
N MET A 72 1.90 -1.64 -5.92
CA MET A 72 2.05 -1.85 -7.37
C MET A 72 3.49 -2.21 -7.76
N ALA A 73 4.50 -1.67 -7.06
CA ALA A 73 5.89 -2.02 -7.33
C ALA A 73 6.17 -3.48 -6.95
N VAL A 74 5.64 -3.98 -5.84
CA VAL A 74 5.72 -5.41 -5.47
C VAL A 74 5.01 -6.28 -6.51
N ALA A 75 3.84 -5.86 -7.00
CA ALA A 75 3.12 -6.56 -8.06
C ALA A 75 3.95 -6.66 -9.35
N HIS A 76 4.60 -5.56 -9.76
CA HIS A 76 5.43 -5.48 -10.96
C HIS A 76 6.79 -6.18 -10.83
N ALA A 77 7.34 -6.25 -9.61
CA ALA A 77 8.66 -6.81 -9.38
C ALA A 77 8.69 -8.32 -9.69
N ARG A 78 9.83 -8.76 -10.23
CA ARG A 78 10.20 -10.19 -10.30
C ARG A 78 10.43 -10.74 -8.89
N PRO A 79 10.45 -12.08 -8.69
CA PRO A 79 10.63 -12.69 -7.36
C PRO A 79 11.79 -12.08 -6.55
N ASP A 80 12.97 -11.94 -7.14
CA ASP A 80 14.14 -11.34 -6.46
C ASP A 80 13.92 -9.86 -6.07
N GLY A 81 13.22 -9.11 -6.91
CA GLY A 81 12.85 -7.72 -6.64
C GLY A 81 11.85 -7.61 -5.49
N ARG A 82 10.85 -8.51 -5.42
CA ARG A 82 9.89 -8.58 -4.30
C ARG A 82 10.60 -8.89 -2.99
N THR A 83 11.47 -9.90 -3.00
CA THR A 83 12.33 -10.26 -1.86
C THR A 83 13.11 -9.04 -1.39
N ARG A 84 13.75 -8.31 -2.32
CA ARG A 84 14.54 -7.11 -1.98
C ARG A 84 13.68 -5.98 -1.40
N ILE A 85 12.55 -5.64 -2.02
CA ILE A 85 11.65 -4.58 -1.52
C ILE A 85 11.16 -4.91 -0.11
N LEU A 86 10.59 -6.10 0.09
CA LEU A 86 10.01 -6.49 1.38
C LEU A 86 11.07 -6.61 2.47
N THR A 87 12.23 -7.16 2.16
CA THR A 87 13.35 -7.25 3.13
C THR A 87 13.85 -5.85 3.51
N SER A 88 13.97 -4.94 2.55
CA SER A 88 14.35 -3.55 2.83
C SER A 88 13.32 -2.80 3.66
N LEU A 89 12.02 -3.03 3.46
CA LEU A 89 10.96 -2.48 4.33
C LEU A 89 11.10 -2.98 5.78
N LEU A 90 11.33 -4.28 5.98
CA LEU A 90 11.54 -4.85 7.32
C LEU A 90 12.79 -4.27 7.98
N ASN A 91 13.92 -4.24 7.26
CA ASN A 91 15.18 -3.68 7.78
C ASN A 91 15.01 -2.20 8.16
N ARG A 92 14.28 -1.42 7.34
CA ARG A 92 13.98 -0.02 7.65
C ARG A 92 13.08 0.08 8.88
N SER A 93 12.11 -0.81 9.03
CA SER A 93 11.23 -0.83 10.20
C SER A 93 11.99 -1.08 11.51
N ASP A 94 13.06 -1.85 11.46
CA ASP A 94 13.92 -2.10 12.63
C ASP A 94 14.85 -0.91 12.92
N ALA A 95 15.27 -0.19 11.89
CA ALA A 95 16.15 0.97 11.99
C ALA A 95 15.42 2.29 12.32
N SER A 96 14.09 2.37 12.14
CA SER A 96 13.29 3.60 12.28
C SER A 96 12.10 3.37 13.23
N PRO A 97 12.28 3.58 14.55
CA PRO A 97 11.22 3.37 15.54
C PRO A 97 9.93 4.14 15.24
N ASP A 98 10.04 5.38 14.78
CA ASP A 98 8.91 6.29 14.53
C ASP A 98 7.91 5.75 13.50
N TYR A 99 8.38 4.94 12.53
CA TYR A 99 7.55 4.41 11.44
C TYR A 99 7.55 2.88 11.40
N SER A 100 8.03 2.22 12.44
CA SER A 100 8.25 0.77 12.46
C SER A 100 6.98 -0.01 12.15
N HIS A 101 5.87 0.32 12.83
CA HIS A 101 4.58 -0.35 12.61
C HIS A 101 4.05 -0.13 11.21
N ARG A 102 4.04 1.13 10.72
CA ARG A 102 3.60 1.44 9.35
C ARG A 102 4.35 0.62 8.31
N LEU A 103 5.67 0.53 8.41
CA LEU A 103 6.49 -0.20 7.45
C LEU A 103 6.23 -1.71 7.48
N ARG A 104 6.06 -2.31 8.67
CA ARG A 104 5.72 -3.73 8.83
C ARG A 104 4.33 -4.05 8.26
N LEU A 105 3.35 -3.19 8.52
CA LEU A 105 1.98 -3.34 8.03
C LEU A 105 1.91 -3.15 6.52
N LEU A 106 2.63 -2.18 5.96
CA LEU A 106 2.76 -2.02 4.52
C LEU A 106 3.40 -3.26 3.86
N ALA A 107 4.46 -3.81 4.46
CA ALA A 107 5.06 -5.04 3.97
C ALA A 107 4.07 -6.21 4.01
N ALA A 108 3.25 -6.31 5.06
CA ALA A 108 2.22 -7.34 5.18
C ALA A 108 1.12 -7.18 4.12
N ALA A 109 0.60 -5.97 3.91
CA ALA A 109 -0.41 -5.71 2.88
C ALA A 109 0.12 -6.00 1.45
N CYS A 110 1.43 -5.88 1.24
CA CYS A 110 2.04 -6.26 -0.04
C CYS A 110 2.06 -7.78 -0.31
N LEU A 111 1.80 -8.64 0.69
CA LEU A 111 1.88 -10.09 0.51
C LEU A 111 0.81 -10.67 -0.42
N GLU A 112 -0.36 -10.04 -0.52
CA GLU A 112 -1.42 -10.44 -1.46
C GLU A 112 -0.97 -10.24 -2.91
N HIS A 113 -0.20 -9.18 -3.16
CA HIS A 113 0.34 -8.81 -4.47
C HIS A 113 1.62 -9.59 -4.84
N ALA A 114 2.23 -10.28 -3.88
CA ALA A 114 3.46 -11.04 -4.05
C ALA A 114 3.19 -12.51 -4.41
N THR A 115 2.78 -12.78 -5.65
CA THR A 115 2.41 -14.14 -6.13
C THR A 115 3.51 -15.18 -5.90
N GLU A 116 4.75 -14.84 -6.23
CA GLU A 116 5.95 -15.66 -6.00
C GLU A 116 6.93 -14.86 -5.14
N LEU A 117 7.25 -15.39 -3.96
CA LEU A 117 8.11 -14.77 -2.95
C LEU A 117 8.85 -15.88 -2.18
N ASP A 118 10.09 -15.59 -1.77
CA ASP A 118 10.86 -16.46 -0.89
C ASP A 118 10.04 -16.79 0.39
N PRO A 119 9.81 -18.08 0.71
CA PRO A 119 9.05 -18.49 1.89
C PRO A 119 9.59 -17.92 3.20
N GLN A 120 10.90 -17.70 3.31
CA GLN A 120 11.52 -17.11 4.50
C GLN A 120 11.14 -15.63 4.65
N VAL A 121 11.14 -14.88 3.55
CA VAL A 121 10.72 -13.47 3.55
C VAL A 121 9.23 -13.37 3.85
N ARG A 122 8.39 -14.22 3.23
CA ARG A 122 6.95 -14.27 3.54
C ARG A 122 6.73 -14.50 5.04
N SER A 123 7.41 -15.48 5.61
CA SER A 123 7.30 -15.81 7.05
C SER A 123 7.82 -14.68 7.95
N ALA A 124 8.87 -13.96 7.53
CA ALA A 124 9.39 -12.81 8.26
C ALA A 124 8.37 -11.66 8.28
N VAL A 125 7.79 -11.33 7.13
CA VAL A 125 6.76 -10.29 7.02
C VAL A 125 5.53 -10.65 7.87
N GLN A 126 5.02 -11.88 7.74
CA GLN A 126 3.87 -12.34 8.53
C GLN A 126 4.14 -12.25 10.04
N ARG A 127 5.30 -12.71 10.52
CA ARG A 127 5.68 -12.60 11.93
C ARG A 127 5.79 -11.15 12.39
N SER A 128 6.32 -10.26 11.55
CA SER A 128 6.48 -8.85 11.91
C SER A 128 5.15 -8.13 12.12
N ALA A 129 4.07 -8.59 11.47
CA ALA A 129 2.73 -8.02 11.58
C ALA A 129 1.84 -8.75 12.60
N ALA A 130 2.15 -10.00 12.95
CA ALA A 130 1.33 -10.82 13.85
C ALA A 130 1.16 -10.24 15.27
N ASP A 131 2.13 -9.46 15.74
CA ASP A 131 2.04 -8.79 17.05
C ASP A 131 1.27 -7.46 16.98
N LEU A 132 0.97 -6.98 15.77
CA LEU A 132 0.27 -5.72 15.53
C LEU A 132 -1.22 -5.95 15.22
N ILE A 133 -1.57 -7.05 14.54
CA ILE A 133 -2.93 -7.34 14.07
C ILE A 133 -3.36 -8.75 14.52
N PRO A 134 -4.58 -8.92 15.08
CA PRO A 134 -5.59 -7.89 15.34
C PRO A 134 -5.25 -7.02 16.56
N PRO A 135 -5.76 -5.78 16.65
CA PRO A 135 -5.59 -4.97 17.85
C PRO A 135 -6.33 -5.61 19.03
N ARG A 136 -5.66 -5.66 20.19
CA ARG A 136 -6.19 -6.23 21.44
C ARG A 136 -6.41 -5.19 22.54
N SER A 137 -6.18 -3.92 22.24
CA SER A 137 -6.42 -2.81 23.14
C SER A 137 -6.78 -1.55 22.37
N SER A 138 -7.37 -0.58 23.07
CA SER A 138 -7.64 0.75 22.50
C SER A 138 -6.34 1.40 22.02
N GLU A 139 -5.27 1.32 22.81
CA GLU A 139 -3.95 1.86 22.42
C GLU A 139 -3.43 1.24 21.13
N GLN A 140 -3.50 -0.10 21.00
CA GLN A 140 -3.10 -0.77 19.76
C GLN A 140 -3.98 -0.36 18.57
N ALA A 141 -5.30 -0.24 18.76
CA ALA A 141 -6.20 0.24 17.72
C ALA A 141 -5.87 1.66 17.26
N HIS A 142 -5.43 2.54 18.17
CA HIS A 142 -5.00 3.89 17.82
C HIS A 142 -3.69 3.87 17.03
N VAL A 143 -2.71 3.11 17.50
CA VAL A 143 -1.41 2.96 16.84
C VAL A 143 -1.55 2.36 15.45
N LEU A 144 -2.44 1.37 15.27
CA LEU A 144 -2.77 0.81 13.97
C LEU A 144 -3.46 1.83 13.07
N ALA A 145 -4.42 2.59 13.58
CA ALA A 145 -5.10 3.62 12.79
C ALA A 145 -4.12 4.71 12.32
N ASP A 146 -3.13 5.06 13.15
CA ASP A 146 -2.08 6.02 12.81
C ASP A 146 -1.13 5.48 11.71
N ALA A 147 -1.11 4.16 11.46
CA ALA A 147 -0.43 3.56 10.31
C ALA A 147 -1.23 3.70 9.00
N GLY A 148 -2.44 4.25 9.04
CA GLY A 148 -3.21 4.66 7.88
C GLY A 148 -4.05 3.55 7.21
N PRO A 149 -4.61 3.84 6.01
CA PRO A 149 -5.58 2.97 5.34
C PRO A 149 -5.07 1.56 4.99
N VAL A 150 -3.76 1.37 4.85
CA VAL A 150 -3.12 0.06 4.58
C VAL A 150 -3.58 -1.04 5.53
N VAL A 151 -3.93 -0.67 6.76
CA VAL A 151 -4.35 -1.61 7.80
C VAL A 151 -5.73 -2.19 7.51
N LEU A 152 -6.59 -1.47 6.78
CA LEU A 152 -7.97 -1.90 6.52
C LEU A 152 -8.03 -3.16 5.64
N GLU A 153 -7.11 -3.29 4.68
CA GLU A 153 -6.97 -4.49 3.85
C GLU A 153 -6.67 -5.71 4.73
N LEU A 154 -5.68 -5.59 5.61
CA LEU A 154 -5.30 -6.64 6.56
C LEU A 154 -6.42 -6.99 7.54
N LEU A 155 -7.15 -5.99 8.04
CA LEU A 155 -8.28 -6.21 8.95
C LEU A 155 -9.48 -6.88 8.25
N SER A 156 -9.68 -6.61 6.96
CA SER A 156 -10.77 -7.20 6.18
C SER A 156 -10.62 -8.70 5.96
N GLU A 157 -9.40 -9.23 6.07
CA GLU A 157 -9.10 -10.66 5.91
C GLU A 157 -9.28 -11.46 7.22
N MET A 158 -9.44 -10.78 8.35
CA MET A 158 -9.48 -11.44 9.65
C MET A 158 -10.82 -12.13 9.90
N GLN A 159 -10.77 -13.36 10.41
CA GLN A 159 -11.94 -14.17 10.76
C GLN A 159 -11.73 -14.82 12.12
N GLY A 160 -12.83 -15.16 12.80
CA GLY A 160 -12.78 -15.87 14.09
C GLY A 160 -12.21 -15.04 15.24
N LEU A 161 -12.34 -13.72 15.16
CA LEU A 161 -11.91 -12.80 16.23
C LEU A 161 -12.78 -12.98 17.48
N SER A 162 -12.18 -12.78 18.65
CA SER A 162 -12.93 -12.61 19.90
C SER A 162 -13.74 -11.31 19.90
N ASP A 163 -14.74 -11.19 20.79
CA ASP A 163 -15.55 -9.97 20.92
C ASP A 163 -14.69 -8.72 21.20
N ASP A 164 -13.63 -8.86 22.00
CA ASP A 164 -12.71 -7.76 22.29
C ASP A 164 -11.84 -7.39 21.07
N GLU A 165 -11.32 -8.37 20.33
CA GLU A 165 -10.56 -8.11 19.10
C GLU A 165 -11.46 -7.50 18.02
N ALA A 166 -12.70 -7.96 17.87
CA ALA A 166 -13.68 -7.37 16.98
C ALA A 166 -13.98 -5.91 17.37
N TYR A 167 -14.16 -5.64 18.68
CA TYR A 167 -14.38 -4.29 19.18
C TYR A 167 -13.23 -3.33 18.83
N PHE A 168 -11.98 -3.74 19.08
CA PHE A 168 -10.82 -2.90 18.78
C PHE A 168 -10.53 -2.80 17.27
N THR A 169 -10.85 -3.83 16.48
CA THR A 169 -10.80 -3.77 15.01
C THR A 169 -11.78 -2.73 14.48
N VAL A 170 -13.02 -2.72 14.97
CA VAL A 170 -14.01 -1.69 14.59
C VAL A 170 -13.55 -0.31 15.03
N MET A 171 -13.02 -0.16 16.26
CA MET A 171 -12.46 1.11 16.73
C MET A 171 -11.35 1.63 15.81
N CYS A 172 -10.43 0.75 15.40
CA CYS A 172 -9.37 1.08 14.44
C CYS A 172 -9.96 1.54 13.10
N ALA A 173 -10.90 0.78 12.54
CA ALA A 173 -11.50 1.08 11.24
C ALA A 173 -12.30 2.40 11.23
N VAL A 174 -13.08 2.65 12.29
CA VAL A 174 -13.80 3.93 12.48
C VAL A 174 -12.84 5.10 12.57
N ARG A 175 -11.73 4.93 13.29
CA ARG A 175 -10.72 5.99 13.46
C ARG A 175 -10.01 6.35 12.16
N ILE A 176 -9.75 5.38 11.29
CA ILE A 176 -9.19 5.63 9.96
C ILE A 176 -10.16 6.46 9.10
N GLY A 177 -11.47 6.18 9.20
CA GLY A 177 -12.52 7.10 8.75
C GLY A 177 -12.57 7.34 7.22
N THR A 178 -12.07 6.40 6.43
CA THR A 178 -12.16 6.43 4.96
C THR A 178 -13.24 5.48 4.44
N ASP A 179 -13.68 5.66 3.20
CA ASP A 179 -14.64 4.74 2.56
C ASP A 179 -14.12 3.29 2.50
N ALA A 180 -12.79 3.10 2.51
CA ALA A 180 -12.16 1.79 2.58
C ALA A 180 -12.44 1.05 3.91
N ALA A 181 -12.92 1.74 4.95
CA ALA A 181 -13.32 1.11 6.21
C ALA A 181 -14.69 0.43 6.10
N ILE A 182 -15.53 0.81 5.12
CA ILE A 182 -16.90 0.30 4.98
C ILE A 182 -16.94 -1.24 4.87
N PRO A 183 -16.12 -1.90 4.02
CA PRO A 183 -16.10 -3.36 3.94
C PRO A 183 -15.72 -4.03 5.26
N VAL A 184 -14.76 -3.47 6.00
CA VAL A 184 -14.36 -3.98 7.32
C VAL A 184 -15.53 -3.87 8.30
N LEU A 185 -16.11 -2.67 8.43
CA LEU A 185 -17.22 -2.41 9.37
C LEU A 185 -18.45 -3.26 9.05
N ALA A 186 -18.74 -3.51 7.77
CA ALA A 186 -19.85 -4.34 7.34
C ALA A 186 -19.77 -5.78 7.85
N GLN A 187 -18.56 -6.32 8.10
CA GLN A 187 -18.37 -7.67 8.64
C GLN A 187 -18.87 -7.81 10.09
N TYR A 188 -18.96 -6.70 10.82
CA TYR A 188 -19.29 -6.69 12.26
C TYR A 188 -20.71 -6.20 12.55
N ARG A 189 -21.51 -5.87 11.53
CA ARG A 189 -22.86 -5.28 11.67
C ARG A 189 -23.82 -6.13 12.50
N ASP A 190 -23.70 -7.45 12.39
CA ASP A 190 -24.65 -8.39 13.01
C ASP A 190 -24.13 -8.94 14.36
N LEU A 191 -23.02 -8.40 14.89
CA LEU A 191 -22.53 -8.75 16.22
C LEU A 191 -23.46 -8.22 17.31
N SER A 192 -23.66 -9.05 18.34
CA SER A 192 -24.54 -8.74 19.49
C SER A 192 -23.81 -7.97 20.61
N ASP A 193 -22.54 -7.62 20.42
CA ASP A 193 -21.80 -6.82 21.38
C ASP A 193 -22.36 -5.39 21.43
N LYS A 194 -22.87 -4.99 22.61
CA LYS A 194 -23.48 -3.68 22.83
C LYS A 194 -22.50 -2.51 22.65
N ARG A 195 -21.20 -2.76 22.67
CA ARG A 195 -20.19 -1.74 22.39
C ARG A 195 -20.12 -1.36 20.91
N LEU A 196 -20.70 -2.19 20.03
CA LEU A 196 -20.71 -2.05 18.58
C LEU A 196 -22.08 -1.65 18.00
N GLN A 197 -23.09 -1.47 18.86
CA GLN A 197 -24.45 -1.01 18.50
C GLN A 197 -24.62 0.49 18.77
#